data_AF-A0A834CIZ3-F1
#
_entry.id   AF-A0A834CIZ3-F1
#
_cell.length_a   1.000
_cell.length_b   1.000
_cell.length_c   1.000
_cell.angle_alpha   90.00
_cell.angle_beta   90.00
_cell.angle_gamma   90.00
#
_symmetry.space_group_name_H-M   'P 1'
#
loop_
_entity.id
_entity.type
_entity.pdbx_description
1 polymer ?
#
loop_
_entity_poly.entity_id
_entity_poly.type
_entity_poly.pdbx_seq_one_letter_code
_entity_poly.pdbx_strand_id
1 'polypeptide(L)'
;MRLFLYYLTLLGSSYVTSTYGPHQRAQMTGDILLGGLFPIHFGVASKDQDLAARPESTQCVRFNFRGFRWLQAMVFAIDEINNSSVLLPNITLGYRIFDTCNTGFKSLGSHSQFCGSK
;
A
#
# COMPACT_ATOMS: atom_id res chain seq x y z
N MET A 1 -30.54 -13.19 -24.85
CA MET A 1 -30.20 -13.66 -23.48
C MET A 1 -28.71 -13.89 -23.24
N ARG A 2 -27.90 -14.28 -24.25
CA ARG A 2 -26.43 -14.44 -24.08
C ARG A 2 -25.64 -13.11 -23.97
N LEU A 3 -26.10 -12.04 -24.62
CA LEU A 3 -25.47 -10.71 -24.55
C LEU A 3 -25.61 -10.03 -23.16
N PHE A 4 -26.71 -10.30 -22.47
CA PHE A 4 -26.97 -9.73 -21.14
C PHE A 4 -26.03 -10.34 -20.07
N LEU A 5 -25.69 -11.62 -20.21
CA LEU A 5 -24.74 -12.30 -19.34
C LEU A 5 -23.31 -11.77 -19.51
N TYR A 6 -22.91 -11.41 -20.74
CA TYR A 6 -21.62 -10.78 -21.02
C TYR A 6 -21.47 -9.40 -20.37
N TYR A 7 -22.57 -8.64 -20.32
CA TYR A 7 -22.60 -7.32 -19.68
C TYR A 7 -22.47 -7.41 -18.15
N LEU A 8 -23.05 -8.45 -17.53
CA LEU A 8 -22.89 -8.70 -16.09
C LEU A 8 -21.47 -9.12 -15.71
N THR A 9 -20.77 -9.88 -16.55
CA THR A 9 -19.38 -10.27 -16.28
C THR A 9 -18.41 -9.10 -16.36
N LEU A 10 -18.70 -8.07 -17.14
CA LEU A 10 -17.88 -6.84 -17.22
C LEU A 10 -18.04 -5.94 -15.99
N LEU A 11 -19.21 -5.97 -15.32
CA LEU A 11 -19.44 -5.29 -14.04
C LEU A 11 -18.82 -6.04 -12.84
N GLY A 12 -18.46 -7.31 -13.03
CA GLY A 12 -17.73 -8.14 -12.07
C GLY A 12 -16.22 -8.00 -12.16
N SER A 13 -15.70 -6.98 -12.84
CA SER A 13 -14.28 -6.64 -12.72
C SER A 13 -14.05 -6.27 -11.27
N SER A 14 -13.39 -7.17 -10.53
CA SER A 14 -12.88 -6.91 -9.20
C SER A 14 -12.02 -5.66 -9.31
N TYR A 15 -12.61 -4.49 -9.04
CA TYR A 15 -11.84 -3.34 -8.67
C TYR A 15 -11.08 -3.82 -7.44
N VAL A 16 -9.81 -4.16 -7.63
CA VAL A 16 -8.87 -4.34 -6.53
C VAL A 16 -8.91 -3.00 -5.84
N THR A 17 -9.69 -2.93 -4.76
CA THR A 17 -9.75 -1.74 -3.95
C THR A 17 -8.41 -1.72 -3.23
N SER A 18 -7.40 -1.11 -3.88
CA SER A 18 -6.19 -0.65 -3.21
C SER A 18 -6.63 0.50 -2.31
N THR A 19 -7.36 0.15 -1.25
CA THR A 19 -7.82 1.13 -0.27
C THR A 19 -6.58 1.56 0.47
N TYR A 20 -6.13 2.77 0.18
CA TYR A 20 -5.30 3.51 1.12
C TYR A 20 -6.19 3.83 2.33
N GLY A 21 -6.35 2.83 3.20
CA GLY A 21 -7.33 2.83 4.27
C GLY A 21 -6.90 3.68 5.48
N PRO A 22 -7.70 3.70 6.56
CA PRO A 22 -7.47 4.50 7.77
C PRO A 22 -6.15 4.21 8.52
N HIS A 23 -5.37 3.23 8.06
CA HIS A 23 -4.04 2.88 8.56
C HIS A 23 -2.88 3.28 7.64
N GLN A 24 -3.11 4.15 6.63
CA GLN A 24 -2.09 4.66 5.69
C GLN A 24 -1.24 3.55 5.04
N ARG A 25 -1.90 2.45 4.65
CA ARG A 25 -1.25 1.32 3.98
C ARG A 25 -2.09 0.80 2.82
N ALA A 26 -1.42 0.33 1.78
CA ALA A 26 -2.02 -0.46 0.71
C ALA A 26 -1.59 -1.92 0.90
N GLN A 27 -2.53 -2.86 0.80
CA GLN A 27 -2.27 -4.26 1.09
C GLN A 27 -3.02 -5.20 0.15
N MET A 28 -2.32 -6.24 -0.30
CA MET A 28 -2.86 -7.37 -1.05
C MET A 28 -2.21 -8.65 -0.55
N THR A 29 -3.00 -9.70 -0.33
CA THR A 29 -2.48 -11.03 0.03
C THR A 29 -1.87 -11.73 -1.19
N GLY A 30 -0.95 -12.64 -0.95
CA GLY A 30 -0.35 -13.50 -1.96
C GLY A 30 0.57 -14.52 -1.29
N ASP A 31 1.07 -15.47 -2.07
CA ASP A 31 2.01 -16.51 -1.62
C ASP A 31 3.34 -15.89 -1.15
N ILE A 32 3.79 -14.83 -1.83
CA ILE A 32 4.96 -14.03 -1.45
C ILE A 32 4.53 -12.59 -1.23
N LEU A 33 4.81 -12.04 -0.05
CA LEU A 33 4.50 -10.65 0.28
C LEU A 33 5.72 -9.75 0.08
N LEU A 34 5.58 -8.74 -0.78
CA LEU A 34 6.58 -7.69 -0.97
C LEU A 34 6.29 -6.48 -0.08
N GLY A 35 7.28 -6.05 0.70
CA GLY A 35 7.20 -4.83 1.50
C GLY A 35 7.54 -3.59 0.67
N GLY A 36 6.72 -2.54 0.76
CA GLY A 36 6.95 -1.26 0.09
C GLY A 36 7.00 -0.10 1.09
N LEU A 37 7.94 0.82 0.90
CA LEU A 37 8.07 2.06 1.69
C LEU A 37 8.15 3.25 0.73
N PHE A 38 7.16 4.13 0.77
CA PHE A 38 7.11 5.30 -0.12
C PHE A 38 6.80 6.58 0.64
N PRO A 39 7.40 7.73 0.25
CA PRO A 39 7.09 9.03 0.84
C PRO A 39 5.80 9.58 0.20
N ILE A 40 4.65 9.06 0.61
CA ILE A 40 3.34 9.47 0.07
C ILE A 40 2.96 10.84 0.65
N HIS A 41 3.53 11.21 1.78
CA HIS A 41 3.54 12.57 2.32
C HIS A 41 4.97 13.12 2.43
N PHE A 42 5.13 14.45 2.33
CA PHE A 42 6.42 15.13 2.47
C PHE A 42 6.89 15.30 3.92
N GLY A 43 6.01 15.09 4.89
CA GLY A 43 6.36 15.28 6.30
C GLY A 43 5.27 14.82 7.25
N VAL A 44 5.51 15.10 8.53
CA VAL A 44 4.56 14.93 9.62
C VAL A 44 4.20 16.29 10.22
N ALA A 45 3.00 16.41 10.79
CA ALA A 45 2.56 17.62 11.45
C ALA A 45 3.48 17.94 12.64
N SER A 46 3.95 19.18 12.75
CA SER A 46 4.63 19.65 13.95
C SER A 46 3.59 19.79 15.07
N LYS A 47 3.65 18.91 16.06
CA LYS A 47 2.96 19.08 17.33
C LYS A 47 4.03 19.16 18.41
N ASP A 48 4.08 20.27 19.13
CA ASP A 48 4.82 20.34 20.38
C ASP A 48 4.14 19.37 21.34
N GLN A 49 4.86 18.33 21.72
CA GLN A 49 4.36 17.35 22.66
C GLN A 49 4.80 17.81 24.04
N ASP A 50 3.87 18.20 24.89
CA ASP A 50 4.15 18.63 26.28
C ASP A 50 4.70 17.49 27.17
N LEU A 51 4.87 16.27 26.61
CA LEU A 51 5.37 15.02 27.22
C LEU A 51 4.69 14.60 28.54
N ALA A 52 3.68 15.35 29.00
CA ALA A 52 2.89 15.08 30.20
C ALA A 52 2.02 13.83 30.08
N ALA A 53 1.77 13.37 28.85
CA ALA A 53 1.03 12.17 28.53
C ALA A 53 1.74 11.36 27.44
N ARG A 54 1.30 10.11 27.24
CA ARG A 54 1.80 9.25 26.17
C ARG A 54 1.63 9.97 24.82
N PRO A 55 2.71 10.16 24.05
CA PRO A 55 2.62 10.89 22.79
C PRO A 55 1.76 10.13 21.77
N GLU A 56 0.82 10.84 21.16
CA GLU A 56 0.02 10.32 20.06
C GLU A 56 0.87 10.18 18.78
N SER A 57 0.47 9.26 17.90
CA SER A 57 1.13 9.10 16.60
C SER A 57 0.98 10.37 15.76
N THR A 58 2.10 10.92 15.29
CA THR A 58 2.08 12.12 14.46
C THR A 58 1.39 11.86 13.13
N GLN A 59 0.50 12.76 12.72
CA GLN A 59 -0.18 12.68 11.42
C GLN A 59 0.75 13.09 10.28
N CYS A 60 0.61 12.44 9.14
CA CYS A 60 1.36 12.80 7.94
C CYS A 60 0.65 13.92 7.18
N VAL A 61 1.42 14.85 6.62
CA VAL A 61 0.91 16.07 5.99
C VAL A 61 1.64 16.34 4.68
N ARG A 62 1.02 17.17 3.81
CA ARG A 62 1.54 17.55 2.49
C ARG A 62 1.67 16.33 1.57
N PHE A 63 0.56 15.94 0.96
CA PHE A 63 0.50 14.80 0.03
C PHE A 63 1.48 14.98 -1.14
N ASN A 64 2.22 13.93 -1.45
CA ASN A 64 3.22 13.86 -2.50
C ASN A 64 2.71 12.97 -3.64
N PHE A 65 2.11 13.59 -4.66
CA PHE A 65 1.61 12.89 -5.85
C PHE A 65 2.69 12.08 -6.56
N ARG A 66 3.95 12.54 -6.55
CA ARG A 66 5.06 11.79 -7.16
C ARG A 66 5.39 10.53 -6.38
N GLY A 67 5.39 10.62 -5.04
CA GLY A 67 5.55 9.46 -4.16
C GLY A 67 4.42 8.44 -4.33
N PHE A 68 3.19 8.92 -4.44
CA PHE A 68 2.04 8.06 -4.74
C PHE A 68 2.15 7.37 -6.10
N ARG A 69 2.61 8.08 -7.14
CA ARG A 69 2.87 7.46 -8.46
C ARG A 69 3.91 6.36 -8.41
N TRP A 70 4.93 6.47 -7.56
CA TRP A 70 5.90 5.38 -7.34
C TRP A 70 5.28 4.16 -6.67
N LEU A 71 4.41 4.36 -5.68
CA LEU A 71 3.61 3.28 -5.11
C LEU A 71 2.77 2.60 -6.19
N GLN A 72 2.07 3.38 -7.03
CA GLN A 72 1.27 2.82 -8.12
C GLN A 72 2.12 2.03 -9.12
N ALA A 73 3.36 2.45 -9.40
CA ALA A 73 4.25 1.71 -10.27
C ALA A 73 4.63 0.34 -9.68
N MET A 74 4.83 0.23 -8.36
CA MET A 74 5.04 -1.06 -7.69
C MET A 74 3.80 -1.94 -7.79
N VAL A 75 2.61 -1.40 -7.51
CA VAL A 75 1.34 -2.15 -7.63
C VAL A 75 1.15 -2.65 -9.06
N PHE A 76 1.32 -1.77 -10.04
CA PHE A 76 1.21 -2.10 -11.45
C PHE A 76 2.19 -3.20 -11.87
N ALA A 77 3.46 -3.12 -11.45
CA ALA A 77 4.45 -4.14 -11.76
C ALA A 77 4.09 -5.51 -11.15
N ILE A 78 3.53 -5.53 -9.94
CA ILE A 78 3.05 -6.76 -9.31
C ILE A 78 1.87 -7.34 -10.08
N ASP A 79 0.92 -6.52 -10.51
CA ASP A 79 -0.22 -6.96 -11.31
C ASP A 79 0.21 -7.54 -12.66
N GLU A 80 1.18 -6.90 -13.34
CA GLU A 80 1.77 -7.42 -14.58
C GLU A 80 2.48 -8.76 -14.38
N ILE A 81 3.21 -8.95 -13.28
CA ILE A 81 3.86 -10.22 -12.96
C ILE A 81 2.81 -11.30 -12.71
N ASN A 82 1.78 -11.01 -11.89
CA ASN A 82 0.73 -11.98 -11.57
C ASN A 82 -0.12 -12.36 -12.80
N ASN A 83 -0.23 -11.49 -13.80
CA ASN A 83 -0.94 -11.77 -15.06
C ASN A 83 -0.05 -12.48 -16.11
N SER A 84 1.25 -12.63 -15.86
CA SER A 84 2.16 -13.31 -16.77
C SER A 84 2.11 -14.82 -16.59
N SER A 85 1.88 -15.57 -17.66
CA SER A 85 1.98 -17.03 -17.64
C SER A 85 3.43 -17.55 -17.62
N VAL A 86 4.40 -16.66 -17.79
CA VAL A 86 5.83 -17.00 -17.89
C VAL A 86 6.57 -16.69 -16.60
N LEU A 87 6.24 -15.56 -15.96
CA LEU A 87 6.91 -15.12 -14.74
C LEU A 87 6.16 -15.65 -13.52
N LEU A 88 6.86 -16.37 -12.65
CA LEU A 88 6.32 -16.92 -11.40
C LEU A 88 5.03 -17.75 -11.58
N PRO A 89 5.02 -18.77 -12.46
CA PRO A 89 3.84 -19.58 -12.66
C PRO A 89 3.40 -20.26 -11.35
N ASN A 90 2.10 -20.21 -11.06
CA ASN A 90 1.47 -20.73 -9.84
C ASN A 90 1.89 -20.05 -8.52
N ILE A 91 2.52 -18.87 -8.58
CA ILE A 91 2.85 -18.06 -7.41
C ILE A 91 2.20 -16.69 -7.58
N THR A 92 1.45 -16.27 -6.57
CA THR A 92 0.87 -14.92 -6.51
C THR A 92 1.73 -14.01 -5.64
N LEU A 93 2.14 -12.88 -6.20
CA LEU A 93 2.78 -11.81 -5.45
C LEU A 93 1.71 -10.95 -4.79
N GLY A 94 1.80 -10.79 -3.47
CA GLY A 94 1.08 -9.79 -2.71
C GLY A 94 1.98 -8.64 -2.29
N TYR A 95 1.42 -7.65 -1.60
CA TYR A 95 2.18 -6.51 -1.09
C TYR A 95 1.65 -5.97 0.22
N ARG A 96 2.55 -5.34 0.98
CA ARG A 96 2.22 -4.47 2.12
C ARG A 96 3.04 -3.19 1.99
N ILE A 97 2.36 -2.10 1.66
CA ILE A 97 3.00 -0.83 1.35
C ILE A 97 2.63 0.19 2.42
N PHE A 98 3.62 0.92 2.93
CA PHE A 98 3.46 1.91 4.00
C PHE A 98 3.95 3.29 3.59
N ASP A 99 3.33 4.31 4.18
CA ASP A 99 3.80 5.69 4.13
C ASP A 99 4.96 5.94 5.08
N THR A 100 6.07 6.45 4.57
CA THR A 100 7.18 6.91 5.41
C THR A 100 7.03 8.37 5.84
N CYS A 101 6.14 9.11 5.18
CA CYS A 101 5.94 10.54 5.40
C CYS A 101 7.25 11.35 5.35
N ASN A 102 8.25 10.83 4.61
CA ASN A 102 9.61 11.34 4.52
C ASN A 102 10.35 11.47 5.88
N THR A 103 10.04 10.60 6.84
CA THR A 103 10.66 10.60 8.18
C THR A 103 11.20 9.22 8.58
N GLY A 104 12.32 9.20 9.31
CA GLY A 104 12.94 7.97 9.78
C GLY A 104 12.06 7.20 10.79
N PHE A 105 11.39 7.89 11.70
CA PHE A 105 10.53 7.27 12.72
C PHE A 105 9.37 6.47 12.10
N LYS A 106 8.67 7.05 11.11
CA LYS A 106 7.61 6.35 10.38
C LYS A 106 8.16 5.16 9.59
N SER A 107 9.26 5.34 8.88
CA SER A 107 9.92 4.26 8.14
C SER A 107 10.30 3.07 9.03
N LEU A 108 10.87 3.35 10.21
CA LEU A 108 11.24 2.31 11.17
C LEU A 108 10.00 1.60 11.72
N GLY A 109 8.96 2.35 12.10
CA GLY A 109 7.69 1.78 12.55
C GLY A 109 7.05 0.86 11.51
N SER A 110 7.05 1.27 10.24
CA SER A 110 6.57 0.44 9.13
C SER A 110 7.40 -0.83 8.93
N HIS A 111 8.74 -0.70 8.99
CA HIS A 111 9.65 -1.85 8.89
C HIS A 111 9.42 -2.86 10.03
N SER A 112 9.28 -2.38 11.27
CA SER A 112 8.98 -3.23 12.42
C SER A 112 7.63 -3.95 12.29
N GLN A 113 6.60 -3.29 11.76
CA GLN A 113 5.31 -3.94 11.48
C GLN A 113 5.44 -5.03 10.42
N PHE A 114 6.26 -4.82 9.39
CA PHE A 114 6.48 -5.81 8.34
C PHE A 114 7.19 -7.06 8.89
N CYS A 115 8.30 -6.89 9.61
CA CYS A 115 9.06 -8.02 10.17
C CYS A 115 8.35 -8.70 11.35
N GLY A 116 7.54 -7.96 12.12
CA GLY A 116 6.82 -8.45 13.29
C GLY A 116 5.54 -9.24 12.99
N SER A 117 5.20 -9.43 11.71
CA SER A 117 4.00 -10.14 11.25
C SER A 117 4.15 -11.67 11.28
N LYS A 118 4.65 -12.24 12.38
CA LYS A 118 4.60 -13.69 12.64
C LYS A 118 3.31 -14.09 13.32
#